data_AF-A0A2H0RG99-F1
#
_entry.id   AF-A0A2H0RG99-F1
#
_cell.length_a   1.000
_cell.length_b   1.000
_cell.length_c   1.000
_cell.angle_alpha   90.00
_cell.angle_beta   90.00
_cell.angle_gamma   90.00
#
_symmetry.space_group_name_H-M   'P 1'
#
loop_
_entity.id
_entity.type
_entity.pdbx_description
1 polymer ?
#
loop_
_entity_poly.entity_id
_entity_poly.type
_entity_poly.pdbx_seq_one_letter_code
_entity_poly.pdbx_strand_id
1 'polypeptide(L)'
;MSKQNYPVIVSVLVLAGLAGLNVLAFQNFWYWRIWWFDLLMHGLGGLAITLLAIYAWRRFVEPQLEPSLVSQISVGWAAVIVISLTWELFEFTVDQSARLHLVAKDIITLQAGVADTLGDIISALVGGLIGGLLIHRFSLWQTRNQD
;
A
#
# COMPACT_ATOMS: atom_id res chain seq x y z
N MET A 1 8.15 20.71 13.78
CA MET A 1 7.36 20.27 12.60
C MET A 1 5.89 20.43 12.92
N SER A 2 5.05 20.87 11.96
CA SER A 2 3.60 20.88 12.19
C SER A 2 3.11 19.44 12.32
N LYS A 3 2.15 19.19 13.23
CA LYS A 3 1.57 17.85 13.43
C LYS A 3 0.87 17.34 12.15
N GLN A 4 0.57 18.21 11.20
CA GLN A 4 0.02 17.89 9.88
C GLN A 4 0.98 17.06 9.00
N ASN A 5 2.28 17.09 9.26
CA ASN A 5 3.27 16.33 8.49
C ASN A 5 3.48 14.89 9.00
N TYR A 6 2.89 14.50 10.13
CA TYR A 6 3.13 13.16 10.68
C TYR A 6 2.64 12.03 9.75
N PRO A 7 1.47 12.13 9.08
CA PRO A 7 1.04 11.10 8.15
C PRO A 7 2.02 10.86 6.99
N VAL A 8 2.62 11.92 6.44
CA VAL A 8 3.61 11.77 5.36
C VAL A 8 4.92 11.17 5.86
N ILE A 9 5.37 11.54 7.06
CA ILE A 9 6.56 10.95 7.68
C ILE A 9 6.34 9.45 7.94
N VAL A 10 5.19 9.08 8.51
CA VAL A 10 4.83 7.68 8.74
C VAL A 10 4.76 6.92 7.42
N SER A 11 4.12 7.49 6.39
CA SER A 11 4.08 6.87 5.06
C SER A 11 5.47 6.63 4.49
N VAL A 12 6.37 7.63 4.54
CA VAL A 12 7.76 7.50 4.07
C VAL A 12 8.53 6.44 4.86
N LEU A 13 8.34 6.36 6.18
CA LEU A 13 8.98 5.32 6.99
C LEU A 13 8.46 3.92 6.64
N VAL A 14 7.15 3.78 6.40
CA VAL A 14 6.55 2.51 5.96
C VAL A 14 7.08 2.13 4.57
N LEU A 15 7.19 3.08 3.63
CA LEU A 15 7.75 2.84 2.29
C LEU A 15 9.24 2.45 2.35
N ALA A 16 10.02 3.11 3.20
CA ALA A 16 11.43 2.75 3.41
C ALA A 16 11.56 1.34 4.03
N GLY A 17 10.69 1.02 4.99
CA GLY A 17 10.60 -0.32 5.57
C GLY A 17 10.21 -1.37 4.55
N LEU A 18 9.21 -1.10 3.70
CA LEU A 18 8.80 -1.95 2.59
C LEU A 18 9.94 -2.19 1.60
N ALA A 19 10.67 -1.14 1.20
CA ALA A 19 11.81 -1.29 0.30
C ALA A 19 12.90 -2.17 0.91
N GLY A 20 13.20 -1.99 2.20
CA GLY A 20 14.14 -2.84 2.93
C GLY A 20 13.67 -4.29 3.04
N LEU A 21 12.40 -4.51 3.41
CA LEU A 21 11.78 -5.83 3.49
C LEU A 21 11.80 -6.54 2.14
N ASN A 22 11.53 -5.82 1.05
CA ASN A 22 11.54 -6.36 -0.31
C ASN A 22 12.93 -6.87 -0.70
N VAL A 23 13.99 -6.07 -0.46
CA VAL A 23 15.37 -6.50 -0.72
C VAL A 23 15.73 -7.75 0.08
N LEU A 24 15.41 -7.77 1.37
CA LEU A 24 15.64 -8.93 2.22
C LEU A 24 14.83 -10.15 1.77
N ALA A 25 13.60 -9.94 1.33
CA ALA A 25 12.72 -10.99 0.86
C ALA A 25 13.28 -11.69 -0.38
N PHE A 26 13.77 -10.94 -1.37
CA PHE A 26 14.42 -11.52 -2.54
C PHE A 26 15.72 -12.24 -2.17
N GLN A 27 16.56 -11.66 -1.31
CA GLN A 27 17.82 -12.29 -0.87
C GLN A 27 17.61 -13.62 -0.14
N ASN A 28 16.51 -13.74 0.61
CA ASN A 28 16.21 -14.90 1.45
C ASN A 28 15.09 -15.79 0.89
N PHE A 29 14.60 -15.50 -0.32
CA PHE A 29 13.51 -16.18 -0.99
C PHE A 29 12.20 -16.21 -0.17
N TRP A 30 11.87 -15.14 0.57
CA TRP A 30 10.68 -15.12 1.43
C TRP A 30 9.37 -15.23 0.65
N TYR A 31 9.29 -14.63 -0.54
CA TYR A 31 8.12 -14.76 -1.42
C TYR A 31 7.79 -16.23 -1.75
N TRP A 32 8.79 -17.09 -1.87
CA TRP A 32 8.62 -18.52 -2.16
C TRP A 32 8.52 -19.41 -0.92
N ARG A 33 8.97 -18.92 0.23
CA ARG A 33 9.05 -19.73 1.47
C ARG A 33 7.96 -19.41 2.48
N ILE A 34 7.41 -18.22 2.44
CA ILE A 34 6.43 -17.70 3.40
C ILE A 34 5.19 -17.30 2.62
N TRP A 35 4.20 -18.19 2.58
CA TRP A 35 3.01 -18.07 1.72
C TRP A 35 2.17 -16.81 1.94
N TRP A 36 2.24 -16.17 3.12
CA TRP A 36 1.49 -14.94 3.43
C TRP A 36 2.34 -13.67 3.27
N PHE A 37 3.63 -13.80 2.95
CA PHE A 37 4.54 -12.66 2.94
C PHE A 37 4.12 -11.61 1.92
N ASP A 38 3.67 -12.05 0.75
CA ASP A 38 3.24 -11.13 -0.30
C ASP A 38 2.00 -10.32 0.11
N LEU A 39 1.01 -11.00 0.71
CA LEU A 39 -0.15 -10.35 1.32
C LEU A 39 0.27 -9.28 2.35
N LEU A 40 1.29 -9.54 3.18
CA LEU A 40 1.81 -8.53 4.12
C LEU A 40 2.37 -7.32 3.36
N MET A 41 3.16 -7.54 2.31
CA MET A 41 3.75 -6.47 1.50
C MET A 41 2.67 -5.60 0.85
N HIS A 42 1.63 -6.22 0.28
CA HIS A 42 0.49 -5.53 -0.28
C HIS A 42 -0.31 -4.73 0.76
N GLY A 43 -0.54 -5.31 1.95
CA GLY A 43 -1.22 -4.62 3.05
C GLY A 43 -0.44 -3.41 3.55
N LEU A 44 0.87 -3.54 3.74
CA LEU A 44 1.73 -2.40 4.12
C LEU A 44 1.79 -1.34 3.00
N GLY A 45 1.81 -1.77 1.74
CA GLY A 45 1.75 -0.88 0.58
C GLY A 45 0.45 -0.06 0.58
N GLY A 46 -0.70 -0.72 0.73
CA GLY A 46 -2.00 -0.07 0.78
C GLY A 46 -2.15 0.94 1.92
N LEU A 47 -1.58 0.61 3.09
CA LEU A 47 -1.46 1.53 4.23
C LEU A 47 -0.65 2.78 3.84
N ALA A 48 0.56 2.59 3.30
CA ALA A 48 1.44 3.71 2.95
C ALA A 48 0.84 4.62 1.88
N ILE A 49 0.27 4.03 0.83
CA ILE A 49 -0.40 4.73 -0.28
C ILE A 49 -1.57 5.55 0.25
N THR A 50 -2.40 4.98 1.13
CA THR A 50 -3.55 5.70 1.68
C THR A 50 -3.12 6.91 2.53
N LEU A 51 -2.11 6.75 3.38
CA LEU A 51 -1.58 7.86 4.18
C LEU A 51 -1.05 9.00 3.30
N LEU A 52 -0.33 8.65 2.23
CA LEU A 52 0.19 9.63 1.27
C LEU A 52 -0.93 10.31 0.46
N ALA A 53 -1.90 9.53 -0.02
CA ALA A 53 -3.02 10.01 -0.83
C ALA A 53 -3.89 10.99 -0.04
N ILE A 54 -4.25 10.66 1.20
CA ILE A 54 -5.04 11.55 2.05
C ILE A 54 -4.24 12.81 2.42
N TYR A 55 -2.94 12.67 2.70
CA TYR A 55 -2.07 13.84 2.92
C TYR A 55 -2.06 14.78 1.70
N ALA A 56 -1.84 14.23 0.51
CA ALA A 56 -1.81 15.00 -0.72
C ALA A 56 -3.17 15.66 -1.01
N TRP A 57 -4.27 14.93 -0.85
CA TRP A 57 -5.63 15.45 -1.05
C TRP A 57 -5.94 16.61 -0.10
N ARG A 58 -5.68 16.45 1.21
CA ARG A 58 -5.85 17.54 2.19
C ARG A 58 -4.93 18.73 1.93
N ARG A 59 -3.72 18.51 1.41
CA ARG A 59 -2.75 19.60 1.24
C ARG A 59 -2.97 20.41 -0.03
N PHE A 60 -3.38 19.76 -1.12
CA PHE A 60 -3.36 20.31 -2.48
C PHE A 60 -4.74 20.42 -3.13
N VAL A 61 -5.73 19.62 -2.72
CA VAL A 61 -7.05 19.58 -3.36
C VAL A 61 -8.10 20.26 -2.50
N GLU A 62 -8.23 19.85 -1.23
CA GLU A 62 -9.26 20.35 -0.32
C GLU A 62 -8.69 20.84 1.03
N PRO A 63 -7.88 21.91 1.05
CA PRO A 63 -7.21 22.38 2.27
C PRO A 63 -8.13 22.99 3.34
N GLN A 64 -9.38 23.28 3.00
CA GLN A 64 -10.35 23.96 3.86
C GLN A 64 -11.46 23.04 4.37
N LEU A 65 -11.54 21.80 3.88
CA LEU A 65 -12.59 20.87 4.24
C LEU A 65 -12.12 19.94 5.35
N GLU A 66 -12.89 19.90 6.44
CA GLU A 66 -12.73 18.88 7.48
C GLU A 66 -13.22 17.54 6.92
N PRO A 67 -12.31 16.58 6.69
CA PRO A 67 -12.66 15.41 5.93
C PRO A 67 -13.37 14.38 6.81
N SER A 68 -14.54 13.91 6.38
CA SER A 68 -15.24 12.82 7.04
C SER A 68 -14.45 11.51 6.97
N LEU A 69 -14.75 10.54 7.83
CA LEU A 69 -14.11 9.21 7.75
C LEU A 69 -14.36 8.56 6.38
N VAL A 70 -15.57 8.71 5.84
CA VAL A 70 -15.95 8.13 4.55
C VAL A 70 -15.13 8.75 3.42
N SER A 71 -14.96 10.09 3.37
CA SER A 71 -14.16 10.70 2.31
C SER A 71 -12.69 10.28 2.38
N GLN A 72 -12.14 10.14 3.59
CA GLN A 72 -10.77 9.66 3.79
C GLN A 72 -10.58 8.23 3.28
N ILE A 73 -11.48 7.31 3.64
CA ILE A 73 -11.43 5.92 3.16
C ILE A 73 -11.61 5.88 1.64
N SER A 74 -12.56 6.62 1.08
CA SER A 74 -12.82 6.65 -0.37
C SER A 74 -11.61 7.14 -1.17
N VAL A 75 -10.96 8.22 -0.73
CA VAL A 75 -9.74 8.74 -1.38
C VAL A 75 -8.59 7.74 -1.26
N GLY A 76 -8.42 7.14 -0.07
CA GLY A 76 -7.41 6.10 0.16
C GLY A 76 -7.60 4.90 -0.75
N TRP A 77 -8.79 4.32 -0.76
CA TRP A 77 -9.12 3.15 -1.59
C TRP A 77 -9.06 3.45 -3.08
N ALA A 78 -9.47 4.63 -3.53
CA ALA A 78 -9.31 5.01 -4.94
C ALA A 78 -7.83 4.98 -5.36
N ALA A 79 -6.94 5.53 -4.53
CA ALA A 79 -5.50 5.48 -4.79
C ALA A 79 -4.94 4.04 -4.73
N VAL A 80 -5.34 3.26 -3.71
CA VAL A 80 -4.91 1.87 -3.55
C VAL A 80 -5.32 1.03 -4.75
N ILE A 81 -6.58 1.11 -5.21
CA ILE A 81 -7.06 0.34 -6.37
C ILE A 81 -6.21 0.62 -7.60
N VAL A 82 -5.91 1.88 -7.89
CA VAL A 82 -5.10 2.25 -9.07
C VAL A 82 -3.70 1.66 -8.97
N ILE A 83 -3.03 1.81 -7.81
CA ILE A 83 -1.66 1.35 -7.65
C ILE A 83 -1.60 -0.18 -7.60
N SER A 84 -2.48 -0.83 -6.86
CA SER A 84 -2.54 -2.30 -6.78
C SER A 84 -2.81 -2.91 -8.14
N LEU A 85 -3.81 -2.45 -8.89
CA LEU A 85 -4.06 -2.97 -10.24
C LEU A 85 -2.87 -2.76 -11.20
N THR A 86 -2.16 -1.64 -11.05
CA THR A 86 -0.95 -1.38 -11.84
C THR A 86 0.18 -2.34 -11.48
N TRP A 87 0.33 -2.65 -10.18
CA TRP A 87 1.33 -3.60 -9.70
C TRP A 87 1.04 -5.04 -10.17
N GLU A 88 -0.20 -5.50 -10.05
CA GLU A 88 -0.63 -6.81 -10.56
C GLU A 88 -0.42 -6.94 -12.08
N LEU A 89 -0.71 -5.87 -12.83
CA LEU A 89 -0.44 -5.84 -14.26
C LEU A 89 1.06 -5.91 -14.57
N PHE A 90 1.89 -5.27 -13.75
CA PHE A 90 3.34 -5.38 -13.85
C PHE A 90 3.80 -6.82 -13.64
N GLU A 91 3.35 -7.47 -12.58
CA GLU A 91 3.69 -8.88 -12.29
C GLU A 91 3.25 -9.80 -13.41
N PHE A 92 2.03 -9.61 -13.93
CA PHE A 92 1.54 -10.33 -15.09
C PHE A 92 2.41 -10.16 -16.32
N THR A 93 2.84 -8.94 -16.58
CA THR A 93 3.72 -8.65 -17.72
C THR A 93 5.07 -9.33 -17.55
N VAL A 94 5.65 -9.30 -16.35
CA VAL A 94 6.91 -9.99 -16.03
C VAL A 94 6.75 -11.49 -16.21
N ASP A 95 5.70 -12.10 -15.68
CA ASP A 95 5.45 -13.53 -15.79
C ASP A 95 5.24 -13.98 -17.24
N GLN A 96 4.49 -13.22 -18.05
CA GLN A 96 4.35 -13.53 -19.47
C GLN A 96 5.68 -13.42 -20.22
N SER A 97 6.51 -12.43 -19.87
CA SER A 97 7.84 -12.30 -20.49
C SER A 97 8.78 -13.46 -20.08
N ALA A 98 8.74 -13.90 -18.82
CA ALA A 98 9.56 -14.99 -18.31
C ALA A 98 9.14 -16.36 -18.88
N ARG A 99 7.85 -16.55 -19.20
CA ARG A 99 7.34 -17.77 -19.87
C ARG A 99 7.96 -18.02 -21.24
N LEU A 100 8.46 -16.98 -21.92
CA LEU A 100 9.20 -17.12 -23.18
C LEU A 100 10.58 -17.76 -22.98
N HIS A 101 11.05 -17.87 -21.73
CA HIS A 101 12.31 -18.48 -21.33
C HIS A 101 12.07 -19.59 -20.29
N LEU A 102 11.87 -20.84 -20.77
CA LEU A 102 11.46 -21.99 -19.93
C LEU A 102 12.34 -22.23 -18.69
N VAL A 103 13.64 -21.92 -18.73
CA VAL A 103 14.56 -22.07 -17.59
C VAL A 103 14.33 -21.01 -16.51
N ALA A 104 13.80 -19.84 -16.87
CA ALA A 104 13.58 -18.72 -15.97
C ALA A 104 12.21 -18.73 -15.30
N LYS A 105 11.24 -19.48 -15.84
CA LYS A 105 9.84 -19.48 -15.40
C LYS A 105 9.71 -19.85 -13.91
N ASP A 106 10.37 -20.90 -13.45
CA ASP A 106 10.25 -21.37 -12.07
C ASP A 106 11.00 -20.49 -11.05
N ILE A 107 11.84 -19.56 -11.53
CA ILE A 107 12.64 -18.64 -10.69
C ILE A 107 12.02 -17.24 -10.65
N ILE A 108 11.34 -16.82 -11.72
CA ILE A 108 10.85 -15.45 -11.92
C ILE A 108 9.32 -15.33 -11.75
N THR A 109 8.60 -16.42 -11.47
CA THR A 109 7.15 -16.33 -11.23
C THR A 109 6.86 -15.39 -10.06
N LEU A 110 6.21 -14.27 -10.36
CA LEU A 110 5.77 -13.26 -9.41
C LEU A 110 4.35 -13.53 -8.93
N GLN A 111 3.41 -13.87 -9.82
CA GLN A 111 2.05 -14.23 -9.42
C GLN A 111 1.75 -15.73 -9.56
N ALA A 112 1.04 -16.29 -8.58
CA ALA A 112 0.55 -17.67 -8.59
C ALA A 112 -0.80 -17.85 -9.33
N GLY A 113 -1.41 -16.75 -9.80
CA GLY A 113 -2.62 -16.73 -10.63
C GLY A 113 -3.70 -15.78 -10.09
N VAL A 114 -4.93 -15.89 -10.61
CA VAL A 114 -6.01 -14.93 -10.28
C VAL A 114 -6.35 -14.87 -8.79
N ALA A 115 -6.27 -16.00 -8.08
CA ALA A 115 -6.55 -16.04 -6.64
C ALA A 115 -5.52 -15.25 -5.83
N ASP A 116 -4.27 -15.20 -6.30
CA ASP A 116 -3.16 -14.45 -5.73
C ASP A 116 -3.44 -12.96 -5.85
N THR A 117 -3.61 -12.49 -7.08
CA THR A 117 -4.01 -11.11 -7.43
C THR A 117 -5.21 -10.60 -6.64
N LEU A 118 -6.25 -11.43 -6.47
CA LEU A 118 -7.41 -11.03 -5.68
C LEU A 118 -7.05 -10.91 -4.18
N GLY A 119 -6.24 -11.83 -3.66
CA GLY A 119 -5.72 -11.76 -2.30
C GLY A 119 -4.89 -10.50 -2.07
N ASP A 120 -4.04 -10.14 -3.01
CA ASP A 120 -3.14 -8.99 -2.96
C ASP A 120 -3.90 -7.66 -3.01
N ILE A 121 -4.89 -7.54 -3.90
CA ILE A 121 -5.78 -6.37 -3.94
C ILE A 121 -6.59 -6.25 -2.64
N ILE A 122 -7.15 -7.36 -2.14
CA ILE A 122 -7.91 -7.36 -0.88
C ILE A 122 -7.00 -6.95 0.28
N SER A 123 -5.79 -7.48 0.36
CA SER A 123 -4.84 -7.15 1.41
C SER A 123 -4.45 -5.67 1.37
N ALA A 124 -4.18 -5.14 0.17
CA ALA A 124 -3.92 -3.72 -0.02
C ALA A 124 -5.11 -2.84 0.42
N LEU A 125 -6.35 -3.24 0.11
CA LEU A 125 -7.54 -2.53 0.58
C LEU A 125 -7.71 -2.56 2.10
N VAL A 126 -7.39 -3.69 2.76
CA VAL A 126 -7.35 -3.79 4.22
C VAL A 126 -6.30 -2.83 4.79
N GLY A 127 -5.11 -2.78 4.19
CA GLY A 127 -4.08 -1.80 4.51
C GLY A 127 -4.57 -0.37 4.39
N GLY A 128 -5.27 -0.06 3.30
CA GLY A 128 -5.86 1.25 3.07
C GLY A 128 -6.96 1.61 4.08
N LEU A 129 -7.79 0.65 4.48
CA LEU A 129 -8.77 0.84 5.54
C LEU A 129 -8.09 1.20 6.87
N ILE A 130 -7.02 0.48 7.23
CA ILE A 130 -6.23 0.77 8.43
C ILE A 130 -5.63 2.18 8.34
N GLY A 131 -5.08 2.57 7.19
CA GLY A 131 -4.54 3.91 6.95
C GLY A 131 -5.59 5.02 7.14
N GLY A 132 -6.77 4.85 6.56
CA GLY A 132 -7.90 5.78 6.71
C GLY A 132 -8.38 5.91 8.15
N LEU A 133 -8.48 4.80 8.88
CA LEU A 133 -8.84 4.80 10.30
C LEU A 133 -7.78 5.49 11.17
N LEU A 134 -6.50 5.21 10.92
CA LEU A 134 -5.37 5.80 11.67
C LEU A 134 -5.34 7.32 11.52
N ILE A 135 -5.43 7.83 10.29
CA ILE A 135 -5.37 9.28 10.06
C ILE A 135 -6.63 10.00 10.55
N HIS A 136 -7.80 9.37 10.45
CA HIS A 136 -9.03 9.92 11.03
C HIS A 136 -8.92 10.02 12.56
N ARG A 137 -8.49 8.95 13.24
CA ARG A 137 -8.27 8.95 14.70
C ARG A 137 -7.23 9.97 15.12
N PHE A 138 -6.14 10.09 14.38
CA PHE A 138 -5.09 11.08 14.64
C PHE A 138 -5.61 12.51 14.47
N SER A 139 -6.45 12.76 13.47
CA SER A 139 -7.08 14.08 13.26
C SER A 139 -7.98 14.45 14.44
N LEU A 140 -8.81 13.51 14.93
CA LEU A 140 -9.66 13.73 16.11
C LEU A 140 -8.85 13.97 17.40
N TRP A 141 -7.70 13.31 17.54
CA TRP A 141 -6.82 13.55 18.68
C TRP A 141 -6.19 14.95 18.63
N GLN A 142 -5.85 15.46 17.44
CA GLN A 142 -5.31 16.80 17.30
C GLN A 142 -6.31 17.88 17.68
N THR A 143 -7.56 17.76 17.21
CA THR A 143 -8.61 18.76 17.50
C THR A 143 -8.92 18.82 19.00
N ARG A 144 -9.03 17.67 19.67
CA ARG A 144 -9.30 17.59 21.12
C ARG A 144 -8.22 18.16 22.05
N ASN A 145 -6.98 18.28 21.59
CA ASN A 145 -5.86 18.78 22.40
C ASN A 145 -5.39 20.18 21.96
N GLN A 146 -6.22 20.90 21.21
CA GLN A 146 -6.02 22.31 20.87
C GLN A 146 -7.01 23.23 21.60
N ASP A 147 -8.01 22.65 22.29
CA ASP A 147 -8.89 23.31 23.26
C ASP A 147 -8.31 23.20 24.69
#